data_AF-A0A9D5MZY0-F1
#
_entry.id   AF-A0A9D5MZY0-F1
#
_cell.length_a   1.000
_cell.length_b   1.000
_cell.length_c   1.000
_cell.angle_alpha   90.00
_cell.angle_beta   90.00
_cell.angle_gamma   90.00
#
_symmetry.space_group_name_H-M   'P 1'
#
loop_
_entity.id
_entity.type
_entity.pdbx_description
1 polymer ?
#
loop_
_entity_poly.entity_id
_entity_poly.type
_entity_poly.pdbx_seq_one_letter_code
_entity_poly.pdbx_strand_id
1 'polypeptide(L)' 'MSDKRLNNTIFLMFLATENYKRAHVLSNKDFLKLDKEFAILNYISECPDMKRILLNNLEPENLGIQYYLGRQEIAGNPAY' A
#
# COMPACT_ATOMS: atom_id res chain seq x y z
N MET A 1 -8.26 -6.56 -15.75
CA MET A 1 -6.98 -6.07 -15.19
C MET A 1 -6.02 -7.26 -15.17
N SER A 2 -4.77 -7.16 -15.62
CA SER A 2 -3.86 -8.31 -15.55
C SER A 2 -3.42 -8.57 -14.10
N ASP A 3 -3.13 -9.83 -13.74
CA ASP A 3 -2.71 -10.21 -12.38
C ASP A 3 -1.53 -9.37 -11.88
N LYS A 4 -0.58 -9.03 -12.77
CA LYS A 4 0.53 -8.12 -12.46
C LYS A 4 0.06 -6.71 -12.05
N ARG A 5 -0.94 -6.15 -12.72
CA ARG A 5 -1.47 -4.80 -12.40
C ARG A 5 -2.26 -4.79 -11.09
N LEU A 6 -2.98 -5.87 -10.80
CA LEU A 6 -3.67 -6.05 -9.51
C LEU A 6 -2.65 -6.19 -8.36
N ASN A 7 -1.66 -7.08 -8.51
CA ASN A 7 -0.58 -7.29 -7.54
C ASN A 7 0.18 -6.00 -7.20
N ASN A 8 0.49 -5.19 -8.21
CA ASN A 8 1.15 -3.90 -7.99
C ASN A 8 0.25 -2.90 -7.25
N THR A 9 -1.06 -2.95 -7.49
CA THR A 9 -2.01 -2.05 -6.82
C THR A 9 -2.16 -2.40 -5.35
N ILE A 10 -2.27 -3.69 -5.02
CA ILE A 10 -2.33 -4.18 -3.63
C ILE A 10 -1.01 -3.85 -2.90
N PHE A 11 0.14 -4.01 -3.57
CA PHE A 11 1.43 -3.62 -3.01
C PHE A 11 1.50 -2.12 -2.65
N LEU A 12 1.02 -1.24 -3.53
CA LEU A 12 1.04 0.20 -3.28
C LEU A 12 0.08 0.60 -2.16
N MET A 13 -1.08 -0.05 -2.07
CA MET A 13 -2.01 0.09 -0.93
C MET A 13 -1.34 -0.29 0.39
N PHE A 14 -0.66 -1.44 0.42
CA PHE A 14 0.09 -1.89 1.59
C PHE A 14 1.18 -0.88 1.99
N LEU A 15 1.99 -0.43 1.04
CA LEU A 15 3.05 0.56 1.28
C LEU A 15 2.52 1.87 1.86
N ALA A 16 1.46 2.42 1.25
CA ALA A 16 0.83 3.63 1.71
C ALA A 16 0.29 3.46 3.14
N THR A 17 -0.33 2.31 3.42
CA THR A 17 -0.85 1.94 4.75
C THR A 17 0.26 1.87 5.78
N GLU A 18 1.34 1.12 5.51
CA GLU A 18 2.46 0.98 6.46
C GLU A 18 3.17 2.31 6.70
N ASN A 19 3.41 3.09 5.65
CA ASN A 19 4.06 4.40 5.78
C ASN A 19 3.20 5.37 6.59
N TYR A 20 1.89 5.43 6.30
CA TYR A 20 0.97 6.30 7.03
C TYR A 20 0.88 5.89 8.51
N LYS A 21 0.72 4.59 8.79
CA LYS A 21 0.70 4.09 10.17
C LYS A 21 1.98 4.39 10.92
N ARG A 22 3.16 4.23 10.30
CA ARG A 22 4.44 4.53 10.93
C ARG A 22 4.60 6.03 11.21
N ALA A 23 4.23 6.89 10.25
CA ALA A 23 4.33 8.34 10.40
C ALA A 23 3.41 8.89 11.51
N HIS A 24 2.25 8.27 11.72
CA HIS A 24 1.24 8.71 12.68
C HIS A 24 1.11 7.79 13.92
N VAL A 25 2.01 6.81 14.07
CA VAL A 25 2.00 5.83 15.18
C VAL A 25 0.63 5.17 15.37
N LEU A 26 0.01 4.74 14.26
CA LEU A 26 -1.33 4.15 14.26
C LEU A 26 -1.30 2.63 14.34
N SER A 27 -2.28 2.06 15.04
CA SER A 27 -2.56 0.64 14.96
C SER A 27 -3.32 0.29 13.68
N ASN A 28 -3.35 -1.01 13.31
CA ASN A 28 -4.18 -1.48 12.20
C ASN A 28 -5.66 -1.13 12.40
N LYS A 29 -6.17 -1.22 13.63
CA LYS A 29 -7.58 -0.93 13.93
C LYS A 29 -7.91 0.54 13.70
N ASP A 30 -6.99 1.43 14.02
CA ASP A 30 -7.19 2.87 13.85
C ASP A 30 -7.11 3.25 12.37
N PHE A 31 -6.15 2.68 11.64
CA PHE A 31 -6.09 2.86 10.19
C PHE A 31 -7.36 2.35 9.49
N LEU A 32 -7.85 1.16 9.85
CA LEU A 32 -9.08 0.61 9.24
C LEU A 32 -10.32 1.47 9.51
N LYS A 33 -10.40 2.17 10.65
CA LYS A 33 -11.48 3.14 10.89
C LYS A 33 -11.37 4.34 9.95
N LEU A 34 -10.16 4.87 9.77
CA LEU A 34 -9.89 5.98 8.84
C LEU A 34 -10.16 5.56 7.39
N ASP A 35 -9.70 4.38 6.98
CA ASP A 35 -9.95 3.86 5.64
C ASP A 35 -11.45 3.67 5.39
N LYS A 36 -12.21 3.19 6.39
CA LYS A 36 -13.66 3.08 6.29
C LYS A 36 -14.35 4.45 6.13
N GLU A 37 -13.83 5.49 6.78
CA GLU A 37 -14.40 6.84 6.74
C GLU A 37 -14.03 7.60 5.46
N PHE A 38 -12.79 7.45 5.00
CA PHE A 38 -12.22 8.26 3.91
C PHE A 38 -11.95 7.48 2.61
N ALA A 39 -12.17 6.17 2.60
CA ALA A 39 -11.94 5.27 1.46
C ALA A 39 -10.51 5.40 0.88
N ILE A 40 -9.51 5.45 1.75
CA ILE A 40 -8.10 5.74 1.42
C ILE A 40 -7.55 4.71 0.45
N LEU A 41 -7.76 3.43 0.72
CA LEU A 41 -7.29 2.34 -0.12
C LEU A 41 -7.95 2.37 -1.50
N ASN A 42 -9.26 2.63 -1.56
CA ASN A 42 -10.00 2.76 -2.82
C ASN A 42 -9.43 3.91 -3.67
N TYR A 43 -9.16 5.06 -3.03
CA TYR A 43 -8.53 6.20 -3.68
C TYR A 43 -7.16 5.84 -4.28
N ILE A 44 -6.34 5.06 -3.57
CA ILE A 44 -5.03 4.60 -4.06
C ILE A 44 -5.17 3.61 -5.23
N SER A 45 -6.17 2.72 -5.24
CA SER A 45 -6.39 1.83 -6.39
C SER A 45 -6.69 2.57 -7.68
N GLU A 46 -7.53 3.60 -7.55
CA GLU A 46 -8.19 4.26 -8.66
C GLU A 46 -7.38 5.45 -9.18
N CYS A 47 -6.58 6.10 -8.34
CA CYS A 47 -5.78 7.26 -8.71
C CYS A 47 -4.43 6.88 -9.34
N PRO A 48 -4.20 7.12 -10.64
CA PRO A 48 -2.93 6.82 -11.31
C PRO A 48 -1.77 7.66 -10.78
N ASP A 49 -2.05 8.91 -10.40
CA ASP A 49 -1.04 9.85 -9.90
C ASP A 49 -0.52 9.45 -8.52
N MET A 50 -1.37 8.91 -7.66
CA MET A 50 -0.93 8.35 -6.37
C MET A 50 0.08 7.22 -6.54
N LYS A 51 -0.09 6.36 -7.57
CA LYS A 51 0.88 5.30 -7.85
C LYS A 51 2.23 5.90 -8.21
N ARG A 52 2.26 6.96 -9.02
CA ARG A 52 3.49 7.66 -9.38
C ARG A 52 4.14 8.35 -8.19
N ILE A 53 3.36 9.02 -7.34
CA ILE A 53 3.86 9.71 -6.14
C ILE A 53 4.46 8.71 -5.14
N LEU A 54 3.74 7.63 -4.85
CA LEU A 54 4.20 6.59 -3.93
C LEU A 54 5.48 5.91 -4.44
N LEU A 55 5.59 5.65 -5.74
CA LEU A 55 6.80 5.07 -6.34
C LEU A 55 7.98 6.04 -6.37
N ASN A 56 7.73 7.34 -6.58
CA ASN A 56 8.78 8.36 -6.64
C ASN A 56 9.40 8.67 -5.27
N ASN A 57 8.65 8.45 -4.19
CA ASN A 57 9.14 8.63 -2.82
C ASN A 57 9.93 7.41 -2.31
N LEU A 58 10.10 6.38 -3.14
CA LEU A 58 10.88 5.19 -2.81
C LEU A 58 12.26 5.28 -3.46
N GLU A 59 13.29 5.10 -2.65
CA GLU A 59 14.65 4.93 -3.15
C GLU A 59 14.68 3.72 -4.11
N PRO A 60 15.14 3.88 -5.37
CA PRO A 60 15.12 2.82 -6.38
C PRO A 60 15.79 1.52 -5.92
N GLU A 61 16.84 1.66 -5.12
CA GLU A 61 17.64 0.56 -4.55
C GLU A 61 16.85 -0.26 -3.53
N ASN A 62 15.86 0.35 -2.86
CA ASN A 62 15.01 -0.28 -1.86
C ASN A 62 13.68 -0.79 -2.44
N LEU A 63 13.30 -0.33 -3.64
CA LEU A 63 12.02 -0.67 -4.26
C LEU A 63 11.85 -2.18 -4.48
N GLY A 64 12.90 -2.86 -4.97
CA GLY A 64 12.88 -4.31 -5.21
C GLY A 64 12.75 -5.11 -3.91
N ILE A 65 13.46 -4.71 -2.86
CA ILE A 65 13.42 -5.35 -1.54
C ILE A 65 12.04 -5.15 -0.89
N GLN A 66 11.54 -3.91 -0.90
CA GLN A 66 10.21 -3.61 -0.36
C GLN A 66 9.10 -4.32 -1.13
N TYR A 67 9.21 -4.40 -2.46
CA TYR A 67 8.27 -5.17 -3.28
C TYR A 67 8.26 -6.64 -2.89
N TYR A 68 9.42 -7.26 -2.72
CA TYR A 68 9.52 -8.66 -2.31
C TYR A 68 8.93 -8.89 -0.91
N LEU A 69 9.29 -8.06 0.07
CA LEU A 69 8.79 -8.17 1.44
C LEU A 69 7.27 -7.93 1.51
N GLY A 70 6.78 -6.86 0.90
CA GLY A 70 5.36 -6.54 0.87
C GLY A 70 4.54 -7.63 0.18
N ARG A 71 5.06 -8.28 -0.87
CA ARG A 71 4.41 -9.42 -1.52
C ARG A 71 4.26 -10.62 -0.58
N GLN A 72 5.27 -10.93 0.23
CA GLN A 72 5.17 -12.00 1.21
C GLN A 72 4.19 -11.66 2.33
N GLU A 73 4.18 -10.41 2.77
CA GLU A 73 3.29 -9.95 3.83
C GLU A 73 1.81 -9.95 3.41
N ILE A 74 1.53 -9.49 2.17
CA ILE A 74 0.19 -9.59 1.56
C ILE A 74 -0.22 -11.06 1.41
N ALA A 75 0.66 -11.92 0.87
CA ALA A 75 0.34 -13.33 0.65
C ALA A 75 0.09 -14.10 1.96
N GLY A 76 0.67 -13.64 3.09
CA GLY A 76 0.48 -14.21 4.41
C GLY A 76 -0.67 -13.61 5.22
N ASN A 77 -1.32 -12.54 4.74
CA ASN A 77 -2.32 -11.81 5.49
C ASN A 77 -3.72 -11.92 4.83
N PRO A 78 -4.69 -12.59 5.49
CA PRO A 78 -6.03 -12.78 4.93
C PRO A 78 -6.86 -11.48 4.82
N ALA A 79 -6.34 -10.35 5.30
CA ALA A 79 -7.00 -9.04 5.20
C ALA A 79 -6.76 -8.31 3.86
N TYR A 80 -5.90 -8.84 2.98
CA TYR A 80 -5.53 -8.23 1.69
C TYR A 80 -5.73 -9.18 0.50
#